data_AF-A0A7C1BLD8-F1
#
_entry.id   AF-A0A7C1BLD8-F1
#
_cell.length_a   1.000
_cell.length_b   1.000
_cell.length_c   1.000
_cell.angle_alpha   90.00
_cell.angle_beta   90.00
_cell.angle_gamma   90.00
#
_symmetry.space_group_name_H-M   'P 1'
#
loop_
_entity.id
_entity.type
_entity.pdbx_description
1 polymer ?
#
loop_
_entity_poly.entity_id
_entity_poly.type
_entity_poly.pdbx_seq_one_letter_code
_entity_poly.pdbx_strand_id
1 'polypeptide(L)'
;MSEDFLVYLEYASAKSFITVLKALGNLVDEALFNFTSEGLKVKAIDPAQIALISITLPSDSFLEYRVDREVGVGVNVNNLLKTLPAPKKGDKLIMRAGEEFYEVILEGVTTKRYKYRSIEVSASEIPEIELDFKVRALVMAKSYT
;
A
#
# COMPACT_ATOMS: atom_id res chain seq x y z
N MET A 1 5.86 3.84 27.12
CA MET A 1 6.20 4.66 25.94
C MET A 1 5.19 4.27 24.88
N SER A 2 4.18 5.10 24.63
CA SER A 2 3.30 4.88 23.48
C SER A 2 4.18 4.93 22.24
N GLU A 3 4.09 3.92 21.39
CA GLU A 3 4.64 4.07 20.06
C GLU A 3 3.74 5.07 19.32
N ASP A 4 4.29 6.24 19.02
CA ASP A 4 3.55 7.31 18.38
C ASP A 4 3.50 7.01 16.87
N PHE A 5 2.44 6.31 16.45
CA PHE A 5 2.08 6.25 15.05
C PHE A 5 1.76 7.67 14.57
N LEU A 6 2.48 8.11 13.53
CA LEU A 6 2.34 9.42 12.90
C LEU A 6 1.19 9.45 11.88
N VAL A 7 0.73 8.28 11.45
CA VAL A 7 -0.27 8.13 10.42
C VAL A 7 -1.36 7.19 10.90
N TYR A 8 -2.60 7.55 10.59
CA TYR A 8 -3.78 6.70 10.71
C TYR A 8 -4.56 6.76 9.39
N LEU A 9 -4.87 5.62 8.79
CA LEU A 9 -5.80 5.52 7.68
C LEU A 9 -6.81 4.40 7.90
N GLU A 10 -8.03 4.60 7.40
CA GLU A 10 -9.10 3.60 7.35
C GLU A 10 -9.63 3.47 5.93
N TYR A 11 -9.61 2.26 5.38
CA TYR A 11 -10.07 1.95 4.04
C TYR A 11 -11.29 1.03 4.09
N ALA A 12 -12.35 1.40 3.36
CA ALA A 12 -13.67 0.77 3.46
C ALA A 12 -13.69 -0.72 3.07
N SER A 13 -12.82 -1.15 2.16
CA SER A 13 -12.77 -2.53 1.67
C SER A 13 -11.38 -3.13 1.86
N ALA A 14 -11.20 -3.90 2.93
CA ALA A 14 -9.96 -4.65 3.17
C ALA A 14 -9.64 -5.57 2.00
N LYS A 15 -10.66 -6.19 1.40
CA LYS A 15 -10.51 -7.06 0.23
C LYS A 15 -9.88 -6.32 -0.95
N SER A 16 -10.38 -5.12 -1.27
CA SER A 16 -9.85 -4.34 -2.40
C SER A 16 -8.42 -3.86 -2.11
N PHE A 17 -8.13 -3.41 -0.89
CA PHE A 17 -6.79 -3.00 -0.50
C PHE A 17 -5.79 -4.16 -0.58
N ILE A 18 -6.16 -5.33 -0.06
CA ILE A 18 -5.32 -6.54 -0.17
C ILE A 18 -5.14 -6.97 -1.63
N THR A 19 -6.12 -6.78 -2.52
CA THR A 19 -5.93 -7.02 -3.96
C THR A 19 -4.87 -6.09 -4.56
N VAL A 20 -4.84 -4.81 -4.16
CA VAL A 20 -3.77 -3.87 -4.58
C VAL A 20 -2.40 -4.34 -4.07
N LEU A 21 -2.32 -4.75 -2.80
CA LEU A 21 -1.08 -5.30 -2.23
C LEU A 21 -0.62 -6.58 -2.94
N LYS A 22 -1.54 -7.45 -3.38
CA LYS A 22 -1.21 -8.63 -4.19
C LYS A 22 -0.65 -8.26 -5.55
N ALA A 23 -1.22 -7.25 -6.22
CA ALA A 23 -0.69 -6.77 -7.49
C ALA A 23 0.74 -6.21 -7.32
N LEU A 24 1.00 -5.48 -6.23
CA LEU A 24 2.34 -5.03 -5.86
C LEU A 24 3.30 -6.20 -5.57
N GLY A 25 2.86 -7.17 -4.77
CA GLY A 25 3.64 -8.35 -4.38
C GLY A 25 3.99 -9.30 -5.53
N ASN A 26 3.25 -9.26 -6.63
CA ASN A 26 3.60 -9.99 -7.85
C ASN A 26 4.79 -9.38 -8.59
N LEU A 27 5.13 -8.12 -8.30
CA LEU A 27 6.21 -7.38 -8.95
C LEU A 27 7.45 -7.23 -8.06
N VAL A 28 7.23 -6.95 -6.77
CA VAL A 28 8.30 -6.71 -5.80
C VAL A 28 7.98 -7.35 -4.44
N ASP A 29 9.03 -7.82 -3.78
CA ASP A 29 8.92 -8.40 -2.44
C ASP A 29 8.80 -7.32 -1.35
N GLU A 30 9.38 -6.16 -1.61
CA GLU A 30 9.55 -5.05 -0.67
C GLU A 30 9.26 -3.73 -1.36
N ALA A 31 8.61 -2.80 -0.65
CA ALA A 31 8.28 -1.49 -1.19
C ALA A 31 8.22 -0.42 -0.09
N LEU A 32 8.53 0.83 -0.46
CA LEU A 32 8.40 1.98 0.42
C LEU A 32 7.00 2.59 0.30
N PHE A 33 6.28 2.62 1.42
CA PHE A 33 4.95 3.22 1.53
C PHE A 33 5.12 4.64 2.05
N ASN A 34 4.92 5.63 1.18
CA ASN A 34 5.05 7.03 1.53
C ASN A 34 3.67 7.60 1.88
N PHE A 35 3.50 7.99 3.14
CA PHE A 35 2.30 8.63 3.62
C PHE A 35 2.55 10.14 3.65
N THR A 36 1.77 10.86 2.87
CA THR A 36 1.87 12.31 2.70
C THR A 36 0.53 12.95 3.02
N SER A 37 0.49 14.26 3.20
CA SER A 37 -0.82 14.95 3.37
C SER A 37 -1.80 14.72 2.21
N GLU A 38 -1.29 14.42 1.02
CA GLU A 38 -2.09 14.13 -0.19
C GLU A 38 -2.62 12.69 -0.25
N GLY A 39 -2.06 11.76 0.53
CA GLY A 39 -2.42 10.34 0.49
C GLY A 39 -1.23 9.38 0.51
N LEU A 40 -1.51 8.11 0.20
CA LEU A 40 -0.52 7.03 0.13
C LEU A 40 0.05 6.91 -1.28
N LYS A 41 1.38 6.96 -1.38
CA LYS A 41 2.14 6.77 -2.63
C LYS A 41 3.10 5.60 -2.49
N VAL A 42 3.06 4.68 -3.45
CA VAL A 42 4.02 3.57 -3.58
C VAL A 42 4.51 3.54 -5.03
N LYS A 43 5.83 3.57 -5.22
CA LYS A 43 6.46 3.34 -6.52
C LYS A 43 7.50 2.25 -6.37
N ALA A 44 7.52 1.30 -7.29
CA ALA A 44 8.47 0.20 -7.28
C ALA A 44 8.76 -0.30 -8.70
N ILE A 45 10.01 -0.65 -8.94
CA ILE A 45 10.46 -1.30 -10.18
C ILE A 45 10.75 -2.77 -9.85
N ASP A 46 10.37 -3.67 -10.74
CA ASP A 46 10.66 -5.09 -10.57
C ASP A 46 12.18 -5.38 -10.56
N PRO A 47 12.64 -6.50 -9.99
CA PRO A 47 14.06 -6.83 -9.93
C PRO A 47 14.77 -6.87 -11.29
N ALA A 48 14.07 -7.16 -12.39
CA ALA A 48 14.65 -7.17 -13.73
C ALA A 48 14.69 -5.77 -14.40
N GLN A 49 14.14 -4.74 -13.76
CA GLN A 49 14.08 -3.36 -14.26
C GLN A 49 13.31 -3.18 -15.57
N ILE A 50 12.26 -3.97 -15.78
CA ILE A 50 11.44 -3.99 -17.00
C ILE A 50 10.09 -3.31 -16.77
N ALA A 51 9.53 -3.40 -15.58
CA ALA A 51 8.19 -2.97 -15.23
C ALA A 51 8.18 -2.08 -13.99
N LEU A 52 7.49 -0.95 -14.12
CA LEU A 52 7.24 0.01 -13.05
C LEU A 52 5.78 -0.11 -12.59
N ILE A 53 5.57 -0.23 -11.28
CA ILE A 53 4.26 -0.02 -10.66
C ILE A 53 4.26 1.30 -9.89
N SER A 54 3.22 2.11 -10.12
CA SER A 54 2.96 3.35 -9.41
C SER A 54 1.54 3.32 -8.87
N ILE A 55 1.41 3.27 -7.54
CA ILE A 55 0.13 3.27 -6.83
C ILE A 55 0.01 4.62 -6.13
N THR A 56 -1.12 5.27 -6.32
CA THR A 56 -1.47 6.51 -5.62
C THR A 56 -2.91 6.40 -5.15
N LEU A 57 -3.10 6.45 -3.84
CA LEU A 57 -4.41 6.51 -3.19
C LEU A 57 -4.52 7.87 -2.52
N PRO A 58 -5.28 8.81 -3.12
CA PRO A 58 -5.48 10.13 -2.53
C PRO A 58 -6.17 10.04 -1.16
N SER A 59 -5.97 11.05 -0.31
CA SER A 59 -6.50 11.08 1.05
C SER A 59 -8.03 10.97 1.12
N ASP A 60 -8.75 11.45 0.08
CA ASP A 60 -10.20 11.36 -0.05
C ASP A 60 -10.75 9.94 -0.36
N SER A 61 -9.86 9.01 -0.70
CA SER A 61 -10.20 7.61 -0.98
C SER A 61 -10.34 6.78 0.29
N PHE A 62 -10.00 7.36 1.45
CA PHE A 62 -10.09 6.72 2.76
C PHE A 62 -11.32 7.24 3.52
N LEU A 63 -11.86 6.40 4.40
CA LEU A 63 -12.92 6.80 5.34
C LEU A 63 -12.39 7.79 6.38
N GLU A 64 -11.14 7.58 6.79
CA GLU A 64 -10.40 8.47 7.65
C GLU A 64 -8.93 8.45 7.21
N TYR A 65 -8.31 9.62 7.16
CA TYR A 65 -6.89 9.76 6.82
C TYR A 65 -6.31 10.91 7.65
N ARG A 66 -5.34 10.58 8.51
CA ARG A 66 -4.61 11.54 9.36
C ARG A 66 -3.13 11.28 9.22
N VAL A 67 -2.38 12.36 9.01
CA VAL A 67 -0.92 12.36 8.90
C VAL A 67 -0.42 13.53 9.73
N ASP A 68 0.20 13.23 10.87
CA ASP A 68 0.80 14.24 11.74
C ASP A 68 2.14 14.71 11.17
N ARG A 69 2.90 13.77 10.60
CA ARG A 69 4.13 14.02 9.85
C ARG A 69 4.24 13.01 8.72
N GLU A 70 4.70 13.46 7.56
CA GLU A 70 4.98 12.57 6.44
C GLU A 70 6.03 11.54 6.83
N VAL A 71 5.80 10.28 6.47
CA VAL A 71 6.67 9.17 6.83
C VAL A 71 6.68 8.13 5.71
N GLY A 72 7.87 7.64 5.41
CA GLY A 72 8.08 6.48 4.55
C GLY A 72 8.27 5.23 5.42
N VAL A 73 7.48 4.18 5.17
CA VAL A 73 7.61 2.91 5.86
C VAL A 73 7.96 1.82 4.87
N GLY A 74 9.07 1.12 5.11
CA GLY A 74 9.44 -0.04 4.30
C GLY A 74 8.61 -1.25 4.70
N VAL A 75 7.93 -1.84 3.71
CA VAL A 75 7.02 -2.95 3.89
C VAL A 75 7.54 -4.15 3.13
N ASN A 76 7.75 -5.27 3.82
CA ASN A 76 7.88 -6.57 3.16
C ASN A 76 6.48 -7.06 2.76
N VAL A 77 6.13 -6.85 1.49
CA VAL A 77 4.78 -7.06 0.94
C VAL A 77 4.42 -8.53 1.00
N ASN A 78 5.36 -9.42 0.71
CA ASN A 78 5.14 -10.87 0.76
C ASN A 78 4.87 -11.37 2.17
N ASN A 79 5.64 -10.92 3.17
CA ASN A 79 5.42 -11.26 4.57
C ASN A 79 4.07 -10.73 5.05
N LEU A 80 3.72 -9.49 4.69
CA LEU A 80 2.42 -8.90 5.00
C LEU A 80 1.28 -9.76 4.44
N LEU A 81 1.33 -10.12 3.14
CA LEU A 81 0.30 -10.94 2.49
C LEU A 81 0.20 -12.36 3.06
N LYS A 82 1.31 -12.96 3.50
CA LYS A 82 1.34 -14.31 4.12
C LYS A 82 0.75 -14.32 5.53
N THR A 83 0.94 -13.24 6.29
CA THR A 83 0.52 -13.14 7.70
C THR A 83 -0.90 -12.64 7.86
N LEU A 84 -1.40 -11.81 6.93
CA LEU A 84 -2.77 -11.33 6.95
C LEU A 84 -3.76 -12.46 6.56
N PRO A 85 -4.85 -12.64 7.32
CA PRO A 85 -5.89 -13.58 6.95
C PRO A 85 -6.68 -13.03 5.75
N ALA A 86 -7.34 -13.93 5.03
CA ALA A 86 -8.25 -13.53 3.96
C ALA A 86 -9.39 -12.65 4.51
N PRO A 87 -9.57 -11.41 4.01
CA PRO A 87 -10.63 -10.53 4.47
C PRO A 87 -12.01 -11.02 4.00
N LYS A 88 -13.02 -10.84 4.84
CA LYS A 88 -14.42 -11.12 4.51
C LYS A 88 -15.06 -9.91 3.83
N LYS A 89 -16.23 -10.12 3.23
CA LYS A 89 -17.02 -9.03 2.64
C LYS A 89 -17.48 -8.08 3.75
N GLY A 90 -17.18 -6.80 3.59
CA GLY A 90 -17.52 -5.76 4.56
C GLY A 90 -16.42 -5.50 5.61
N ASP A 91 -15.36 -6.29 5.65
CA ASP A 91 -14.21 -6.00 6.51
C ASP A 91 -13.51 -4.73 6.01
N LYS A 92 -13.15 -3.86 6.95
CA LYS A 92 -12.35 -2.66 6.73
C LYS A 92 -10.88 -2.94 7.04
N LEU A 93 -9.99 -2.17 6.41
CA LEU A 93 -8.57 -2.21 6.70
C LEU A 93 -8.15 -0.87 7.29
N ILE A 94 -7.56 -0.91 8.47
CA ILE A 94 -6.94 0.25 9.09
C ILE A 94 -5.43 0.03 9.06
N MET A 95 -4.67 1.06 8.71
CA MET A 95 -3.22 1.05 8.83
C MET A 95 -2.77 2.20 9.72
N ARG A 96 -1.82 1.90 10.60
CA ARG A 96 -1.12 2.90 11.41
C ARG A 96 0.35 2.81 11.09
N ALA A 97 1.01 3.95 10.88
CA ALA A 97 2.41 3.97 10.50
C ALA A 97 3.18 4.98 11.35
N GLY A 98 4.31 4.55 11.89
CA GLY A 98 5.34 5.37 12.50
C GLY A 98 6.68 5.07 11.83
N GLU A 99 7.77 5.58 12.40
CA GLU A 99 9.11 5.43 11.80
C GLU A 99 9.63 3.99 11.90
N GLU A 100 9.47 3.36 13.07
CA GLU A 100 10.01 2.02 13.33
C GLU A 100 9.01 0.90 13.10
N PHE A 101 7.71 1.16 13.30
CA PHE A 101 6.66 0.14 13.24
C PHE A 101 5.46 0.62 12.46
N TYR A 102 4.78 -0.33 11.84
CA TYR A 102 3.46 -0.14 11.26
C TYR A 102 2.52 -1.27 11.68
N GLU A 103 1.25 -0.94 11.79
CA GLU A 103 0.18 -1.87 12.08
C GLU A 103 -0.80 -1.98 10.93
N VAL A 104 -1.25 -3.20 10.67
CA VAL A 104 -2.41 -3.48 9.83
C VAL A 104 -3.47 -4.13 10.70
N ILE A 105 -4.65 -3.52 10.71
CA ILE A 105 -5.80 -3.96 11.49
C ILE A 105 -6.91 -4.30 10.50
N LEU A 106 -7.44 -5.51 10.61
CA LEU A 106 -8.64 -5.93 9.90
C LEU A 106 -9.80 -5.85 10.87
N GLU A 107 -10.77 -5.00 10.55
CA GLU A 107 -11.96 -4.75 11.36
C GLU A 107 -13.20 -5.31 10.66
N GLY A 108 -13.78 -6.34 11.26
CA GLY A 108 -15.04 -6.95 10.83
C GLY A 108 -15.81 -7.48 12.04
N VAL A 109 -16.32 -8.71 11.96
CA VAL A 109 -16.95 -9.37 13.14
C VAL A 109 -15.97 -9.51 14.31
N THR A 110 -14.71 -9.75 14.01
CA THR A 110 -13.61 -9.70 14.98
C THR A 110 -12.57 -8.71 14.49
N THR A 111 -11.88 -8.07 15.43
CA THR A 111 -10.74 -7.20 15.13
C THR A 111 -9.46 -8.01 15.26
N LYS A 112 -8.62 -7.99 14.22
CA LYS A 112 -7.30 -8.62 14.23
C LYS A 112 -6.25 -7.56 13.93
N ARG A 113 -5.23 -7.48 14.78
CA ARG A 113 -4.14 -6.49 14.69
C ARG A 113 -2.82 -7.21 14.46
N TYR A 114 -2.09 -6.74 13.46
CA TYR A 114 -0.77 -7.24 13.09
C TYR A 114 0.20 -6.09 13.10
N LYS A 115 1.29 -6.24 13.85
CA LYS A 115 2.32 -5.22 13.97
C LYS A 115 3.61 -5.72 13.34
N TYR A 116 4.22 -4.87 12.55
CA TYR A 116 5.42 -5.15 11.78
C TYR A 116 6.45 -4.06 12.04
N ARG A 117 7.72 -4.43 11.93
CA ARG A 117 8.84 -3.48 11.94
C ARG A 117 9.06 -2.97 10.52
N SER A 118 9.25 -1.67 10.37
CA SER A 118 9.68 -1.03 9.12
C SER A 118 11.05 -1.58 8.72
N ILE A 119 11.19 -1.95 7.46
CA ILE A 119 12.47 -2.39 6.88
C ILE A 119 13.12 -1.26 6.09
N GLU A 120 14.42 -1.35 5.89
CA GLU A 120 15.11 -0.46 4.97
C GLU A 120 14.87 -0.96 3.54
N VAL A 121 14.26 -0.14 2.70
CA VAL A 121 14.02 -0.45 1.28
C VAL A 121 14.95 0.42 0.46
N SER A 122 15.76 -0.20 -0.38
CA SER A 122 16.66 0.50 -1.28
C SER A 122 15.87 1.37 -2.26
N ALA A 123 15.84 2.67 -1.98
CA ALA A 123 15.23 3.66 -2.85
C ALA A 123 16.10 3.80 -4.12
N SER A 124 15.69 3.15 -5.21
CA SER A 124 16.23 3.49 -6.53
C SER A 124 15.53 4.77 -6.99
N GLU A 125 16.28 5.75 -7.53
CA GLU A 125 15.66 6.93 -8.13
C GLU A 125 14.83 6.49 -9.34
N ILE A 126 13.50 6.59 -9.21
CA ILE A 126 12.57 6.26 -10.30
C ILE A 126 12.38 7.53 -11.11
N PRO A 127 12.87 7.61 -12.36
CA PRO A 127 12.73 8.80 -13.19
C PRO A 127 11.26 9.06 -13.49
N GLU A 128 10.90 10.32 -13.72
CA GLU A 128 9.62 10.65 -14.32
C GLU A 128 9.62 10.17 -15.77
N ILE A 129 8.64 9.33 -16.11
CA ILE A 129 8.52 8.76 -17.45
C ILE A 129 7.37 9.48 -18.15
N GLU A 130 7.70 10.32 -19.13
CA GLU A 130 6.73 10.83 -20.09
C GLU A 130 6.55 9.79 -21.20
N LEU A 131 5.37 9.17 -21.26
CA LEU A 131 5.03 8.17 -22.26
C LEU A 131 4.19 8.79 -23.38
N ASP A 132 4.76 8.87 -24.57
CA ASP A 132 4.03 9.21 -25.79
C ASP A 132 3.52 7.93 -26.48
N PHE A 133 2.21 7.67 -26.35
CA PHE A 133 1.57 6.49 -26.90
C PHE A 133 0.92 6.81 -28.25
N LYS A 134 1.29 6.04 -29.29
CA LYS A 134 0.68 6.14 -30.64
C LYS A 134 -0.82 5.82 -30.65
N VAL A 135 -1.28 4.98 -29.72
CA VAL A 135 -2.66 4.52 -29.63
C VAL A 135 -3.10 4.49 -28.17
N ARG A 136 -4.33 4.93 -27.90
CA ARG A 136 -4.98 4.81 -26.59
C ARG A 136 -6.34 4.16 -26.80
N ALA A 137 -6.61 3.09 -26.05
CA ALA A 137 -7.88 2.38 -26.10
C ALA A 137 -8.41 2.17 -24.67
N LEU A 138 -9.72 2.36 -24.49
CA LEU A 138 -10.42 2.02 -23.25
C LEU A 138 -11.13 0.69 -23.45
N VAL A 139 -10.73 -0.32 -22.67
CA VAL A 139 -11.30 -1.67 -22.73
C VAL A 139 -11.76 -2.10 -21.34
N MET A 140 -12.71 -3.02 -21.27
CA MET A 140 -13.10 -3.61 -19.99
C MET A 140 -11.98 -4.48 -19.45
N ALA A 141 -11.59 -4.31 -18.18
CA ALA A 141 -10.53 -5.10 -17.56
C ALA A 141 -10.77 -6.62 -17.67
N LYS A 142 -12.04 -7.06 -17.50
CA LYS A 142 -12.45 -8.47 -17.64
C LYS A 142 -12.23 -9.06 -19.04
N SER A 143 -11.98 -8.23 -20.05
CA SER A 143 -11.69 -8.68 -21.42
C SER A 143 -10.21 -9.00 -21.63
N TYR A 144 -9.36 -8.77 -20.61
CA TYR A 144 -7.91 -8.92 -20.66
C TYR A 144 -7.34 -9.90 -19.60
N THR A 145 -8.21 -10.50 -18.78
CA THR A 145 -7.89 -11.44 -17.70
C THR A 145 -8.69 -12.72 -17.87
#